data_AF-A0A0M3QXP4-F1
#
_entry.id   AF-A0A0M3QXP4-F1
#
_cell.length_a   1.000
_cell.length_b   1.000
_cell.length_c   1.000
_cell.angle_alpha   90.00
_cell.angle_beta   90.00
_cell.angle_gamma   90.00
#
_symmetry.space_group_name_H-M   'P 1'
#
loop_
_entity.id
_entity.type
_entity.pdbx_description
1 polymer ?
#
loop_
_entity_poly.entity_id
_entity_poly.type
_entity_poly.pdbx_seq_one_letter_code
_entity_poly.pdbx_strand_id
1 'polypeptide(L)'
;CLRTCNEHYRCNPYHVEPVWSIVDRRCRVFQNGCMFGNINCQRRNECLRPFVQTTQRDCQRACNFICPFGGSWVCATFYDRNSAGQNRERKMSFLNRCLLDLYSCQN
;
A
#
# COMPACT_ATOMS: atom_id res chain seq x y z
N CYS A 1 14.27 15.70 12.73
CA CYS A 1 13.54 14.58 13.34
C CYS A 1 14.53 13.66 14.01
N LEU A 2 14.23 13.19 15.22
CA LEU A 2 15.03 12.16 15.86
C LEU A 2 14.61 10.81 15.26
N ARG A 3 15.56 10.01 14.77
CA ARG A 3 15.31 8.65 14.27
C ARG A 3 15.10 7.71 15.46
N THR A 4 13.92 7.78 16.07
CA THR A 4 13.60 7.05 17.31
C THR A 4 12.95 5.70 17.06
N CYS A 5 12.52 5.42 15.82
CA CYS A 5 11.91 4.15 15.46
C CYS A 5 12.90 3.31 14.66
N ASN A 6 13.38 2.21 15.27
CA ASN A 6 14.34 1.28 14.67
C ASN A 6 13.68 -0.04 14.23
N GLU A 7 12.36 -0.03 14.04
CA GLU A 7 11.61 -1.20 13.58
C GLU A 7 11.84 -1.40 12.08
N HIS A 8 12.75 -2.32 11.76
CA HIS A 8 13.00 -2.81 10.41
C HIS A 8 12.61 -4.29 10.34
N TYR A 9 11.31 -4.59 10.46
CA TYR A 9 10.85 -5.97 10.38
C TYR A 9 11.00 -6.49 8.95
N ARG A 10 11.51 -7.71 8.80
CA ARG A 10 11.47 -8.42 7.52
C ARG A 10 10.06 -8.97 7.29
N CYS A 11 9.21 -8.18 6.65
CA CYS A 11 7.83 -8.57 6.38
C CYS A 11 7.76 -9.69 5.33
N ASN A 12 6.90 -10.69 5.57
CA ASN A 12 6.59 -11.71 4.58
C ASN A 12 5.60 -11.13 3.55
N PRO A 13 5.99 -10.94 2.28
CA PRO A 13 5.10 -10.37 1.27
C PRO A 13 3.95 -11.32 0.89
N TYR A 14 4.08 -12.63 1.13
CA TYR A 14 3.05 -13.61 0.79
C TYR A 14 2.00 -13.83 1.88
N HIS A 15 2.15 -13.15 3.02
CA HIS A 15 1.12 -13.11 4.05
C HIS A 15 0.21 -11.91 3.75
N VAL A 16 -0.96 -12.17 3.20
CA VAL A 16 -1.93 -11.16 2.77
C VAL A 16 -2.97 -10.98 3.87
N GLU A 17 -2.89 -9.87 4.59
CA GLU A 17 -3.83 -9.43 5.61
C GLU A 17 -4.03 -7.91 5.44
N PRO A 18 -4.84 -7.48 4.46
CA PRO A 18 -4.81 -6.10 4.02
C PRO A 18 -5.15 -5.11 5.14
N VAL A 19 -4.36 -4.05 5.23
CA VAL A 19 -4.63 -2.92 6.14
C VAL A 19 -4.96 -1.70 5.29
N TRP A 20 -6.06 -1.03 5.63
CA TRP A 20 -6.57 0.12 4.91
C TRP A 20 -6.31 1.41 5.69
N SER A 21 -5.93 2.47 4.99
CA SER A 21 -5.79 3.82 5.57
C SER A 21 -6.30 4.86 4.57
N ILE A 22 -6.84 5.97 5.06
CA ILE A 22 -7.15 7.13 4.21
C ILE A 22 -6.07 8.19 4.42
N VAL A 23 -5.42 8.61 3.35
CA VAL A 23 -4.33 9.60 3.34
C VAL A 23 -4.64 10.60 2.25
N ASP A 24 -4.73 11.88 2.60
CA ASP A 24 -5.07 12.96 1.66
C ASP A 24 -6.34 12.68 0.84
N ARG A 25 -7.38 12.17 1.51
CA ARG A 25 -8.66 11.72 0.94
C ARG A 25 -8.56 10.57 -0.08
N ARG A 26 -7.42 9.89 -0.14
CA ARG A 26 -7.22 8.70 -0.98
C ARG A 26 -7.04 7.49 -0.10
N CYS A 27 -7.67 6.40 -0.51
CA CYS A 27 -7.44 5.12 0.14
C CYS A 27 -6.06 4.57 -0.25
N ARG A 28 -5.33 4.11 0.77
CA ARG A 28 -4.05 3.42 0.65
C ARG A 28 -4.21 2.05 1.28
N VAL A 29 -3.85 1.03 0.50
CA VAL A 29 -3.92 -0.38 0.91
C VAL A 29 -2.50 -0.87 1.18
N PHE A 30 -2.30 -1.52 2.30
CA PHE A 30 -1.06 -2.18 2.69
C PHE A 30 -1.31 -3.67 2.73
N GLN A 31 -0.36 -4.46 2.25
CA GLN A 31 -0.54 -5.90 2.11
C GLN A 31 -0.72 -6.64 3.45
N ASN A 32 -0.05 -6.15 4.49
CA ASN A 32 -0.16 -6.68 5.86
C ASN A 32 0.20 -5.64 6.92
N GLY A 33 -0.14 -5.96 8.17
CA GLY A 33 0.18 -5.14 9.34
C GLY A 33 1.67 -4.89 9.53
N CYS A 34 2.53 -5.83 9.13
CA CYS A 34 3.98 -5.63 9.21
C CYS A 34 4.44 -4.49 8.29
N MET A 35 4.00 -4.47 7.02
CA MET A 35 4.33 -3.40 6.08
C MET A 35 3.76 -2.06 6.55
N PHE A 36 2.53 -2.04 7.09
CA PHE A 36 1.93 -0.85 7.66
C PHE A 36 2.74 -0.29 8.84
N GLY A 37 3.18 -1.17 9.75
CA GLY A 37 4.04 -0.82 10.89
C GLY A 37 5.38 -0.23 10.46
N ASN A 38 6.10 -0.90 9.57
CA ASN A 38 7.38 -0.41 9.03
C ASN A 38 7.26 0.99 8.40
N ILE A 39 6.20 1.22 7.62
CA ILE A 39 5.99 2.53 6.98
C ILE A 39 5.66 3.60 8.03
N ASN A 40 4.84 3.30 9.03
CA ASN A 40 4.56 4.23 10.12
C ASN A 40 5.80 4.55 10.96
N CYS A 41 6.67 3.56 11.16
CA CYS A 41 7.97 3.73 11.79
C CYS A 41 8.85 4.71 11.00
N GLN A 42 8.96 4.51 9.68
CA GLN A 42 9.67 5.43 8.79
C GLN A 42 9.08 6.84 8.84
N ARG A 43 7.74 6.97 8.76
CA ARG A 43 7.06 8.27 8.84
C ARG A 43 7.37 9.00 10.14
N ARG A 44 7.39 8.31 11.28
CA ARG A 44 7.79 8.90 12.57
C ARG A 44 9.21 9.45 12.51
N ASN A 45 10.14 8.70 11.93
CA ASN A 45 11.53 9.14 11.73
C ASN A 45 11.65 10.36 10.81
N GLU A 46 10.67 10.58 9.94
CA GLU A 46 10.56 11.73 9.02
C GLU A 46 9.68 12.88 9.59
N CYS A 47 9.23 12.79 10.86
CA CYS A 47 8.24 13.69 11.49
C CYS A 47 6.90 13.79 10.72
N LEU A 48 6.56 12.80 9.93
CA LEU A 48 5.29 12.71 9.27
C LEU A 48 4.27 12.05 10.21
N ARG A 49 3.01 12.50 10.16
CA ARG A 49 1.93 11.86 10.94
C ARG A 49 1.79 10.39 10.52
N PRO A 50 1.69 9.43 11.45
CA PRO A 50 1.44 8.04 11.10
C PRO A 50 0.10 7.91 10.36
N PHE A 51 0.01 6.89 9.53
CA PHE A 51 -1.24 6.46 8.95
C PHE A 51 -2.13 5.84 10.01
N VAL A 52 -3.45 6.03 9.82
CA VAL A 52 -4.47 5.55 10.74
C VAL A 52 -5.29 4.50 10.01
N GLN A 53 -5.43 3.34 10.64
CA GLN A 53 -6.20 2.25 10.09
C GLN A 53 -7.68 2.65 9.98
N THR A 54 -8.30 2.28 8.87
CA THR A 54 -9.73 2.43 8.62
C THR A 54 -10.35 1.10 8.22
N THR A 55 -11.66 1.09 8.02
CA THR A 55 -12.38 -0.06 7.46
C THR A 55 -12.17 -0.13 5.95
N GLN A 56 -12.20 -1.34 5.40
CA GLN A 56 -12.19 -1.57 3.94
C GLN A 56 -13.29 -0.75 3.26
N ARG A 57 -14.51 -0.77 3.82
CA ARG A 57 -15.68 -0.08 3.27
C ARG A 57 -15.46 1.42 3.16
N ASP A 58 -14.91 2.05 4.20
CA ASP A 58 -14.67 3.49 4.19
C ASP A 58 -13.51 3.86 3.26
N CYS A 59 -12.48 3.02 3.20
CA CYS A 59 -11.37 3.18 2.28
C CYS A 59 -11.85 3.10 0.82
N GLN A 60 -12.66 2.09 0.48
CA GLN A 60 -13.16 1.91 -0.90
C GLN A 60 -13.98 3.10 -1.40
N ARG A 61 -14.70 3.81 -0.53
CA ARG A 61 -15.40 5.06 -0.89
C ARG A 61 -14.45 6.17 -1.34
N ALA A 62 -13.19 6.12 -0.89
CA ALA A 62 -12.13 7.06 -1.26
C ALA A 62 -11.28 6.59 -2.46
N CYS A 63 -11.68 5.51 -3.15
CA CYS A 63 -11.00 5.02 -4.36
C CYS A 63 -11.45 5.69 -5.66
N ASN A 64 -12.43 6.57 -5.63
CA ASN A 64 -12.90 7.27 -6.83
C ASN A 64 -12.13 8.59 -7.03
N PHE A 65 -11.01 8.53 -7.73
CA PHE A 65 -10.21 9.71 -8.09
C PHE A 65 -9.72 9.66 -9.53
N ILE A 66 -9.57 10.86 -10.13
CA ILE A 66 -9.13 11.02 -11.51
C ILE A 66 -7.60 11.02 -11.55
N CYS A 67 -7.03 10.23 -12.47
CA CYS A 67 -5.60 10.22 -12.73
C CYS A 67 -5.26 11.02 -14.00
N PRO A 68 -4.16 11.79 -13.98
CA PRO A 68 -3.72 12.53 -15.16
C PRO A 68 -3.29 11.57 -16.28
N PHE A 69 -3.48 12.02 -17.53
CA PHE A 69 -2.96 11.33 -18.71
C PHE A 69 -1.50 11.73 -18.92
N GLY A 70 -0.56 10.91 -18.45
CA GLY A 70 0.88 11.16 -18.55
C GLY A 70 1.64 10.82 -17.27
N GLY A 71 2.97 10.84 -17.35
CA GLY A 71 3.87 10.54 -16.23
C GLY A 71 4.89 9.46 -16.57
N SER A 72 5.62 9.00 -15.54
CA SER A 72 6.61 7.94 -15.68
C SER A 72 5.96 6.58 -15.46
N TRP A 73 6.19 5.66 -16.39
CA TRP A 73 5.77 4.28 -16.27
C TRP A 73 6.31 3.66 -14.98
N VAL A 74 5.47 2.89 -14.30
CA VAL A 74 5.83 2.16 -13.09
C VAL A 74 5.51 0.69 -13.26
N CYS A 75 6.36 -0.18 -12.71
CA CYS A 75 6.10 -1.61 -12.61
C CYS A 75 5.79 -1.95 -11.16
N ALA A 76 4.66 -2.61 -10.93
CA ALA A 76 4.26 -3.09 -9.62
C ALA A 76 4.35 -4.61 -9.56
N THR A 77 4.70 -5.12 -8.37
CA THR A 77 4.65 -6.54 -8.05
C THR A 77 3.56 -6.75 -7.00
N PHE A 78 2.60 -7.61 -7.33
CA PHE A 78 1.53 -8.05 -6.45
C PHE A 78 1.84 -9.47 -6.01
N TYR A 79 1.91 -9.69 -4.70
CA TYR A 79 2.10 -11.01 -4.13
C TYR A 79 0.75 -11.58 -3.72
N ASP A 80 0.47 -12.81 -4.11
CA ASP A 80 -0.77 -13.49 -3.80
C ASP A 80 -0.51 -15.00 -3.58
N ARG A 81 -1.50 -15.73 -3.09
CA ARG A 81 -1.48 -17.19 -3.03
C ARG A 81 -2.50 -17.76 -4.00
N ASN A 82 -2.09 -18.74 -4.81
CA ASN A 82 -3.05 -19.45 -5.66
C ASN A 82 -3.96 -20.37 -4.82
N SER A 83 -4.97 -20.96 -5.45
CA SER A 83 -5.91 -21.90 -4.81
C SER A 83 -5.24 -23.15 -4.22
N ALA A 84 -4.01 -23.47 -4.65
CA ALA A 84 -3.18 -24.55 -4.12
C ALA A 84 -2.27 -24.09 -2.95
N GLY A 85 -2.42 -22.85 -2.47
CA GLY A 85 -1.60 -22.29 -1.38
C GLY A 85 -0.17 -21.91 -1.76
N GLN A 86 0.18 -21.99 -3.06
CA GLN A 86 1.50 -21.63 -3.54
C GLN A 86 1.63 -20.13 -3.72
N ASN A 87 2.81 -19.62 -3.36
CA ASN A 87 3.21 -18.23 -3.53
C ASN A 87 3.25 -17.86 -5.03
N ARG A 88 2.57 -16.78 -5.39
CA ARG A 88 2.54 -16.25 -6.75
C ARG A 88 2.91 -14.78 -6.75
N GLU A 89 3.81 -14.41 -7.65
CA GLU A 89 4.12 -13.02 -7.95
C GLU A 89 3.46 -12.65 -9.29
N ARG A 90 2.71 -11.56 -9.31
CA ARG A 90 2.19 -10.97 -10.54
C ARG A 90 2.82 -9.61 -10.74
N LYS A 91 3.46 -9.40 -11.88
CA LYS A 91 4.03 -8.11 -12.25
C LYS A 91 3.14 -7.44 -13.27
N MET A 92 2.87 -6.16 -13.08
CA MET A 92 2.02 -5.37 -13.97
C MET A 92 2.57 -3.95 -14.10
N SER A 93 2.55 -3.43 -15.32
CA SER A 93 3.00 -2.08 -15.63
C SER A 93 1.82 -1.11 -15.72
N PHE A 94 2.03 0.10 -15.22
CA PHE A 94 1.07 1.19 -15.26
C PHE A 94 1.73 2.42 -15.87
N LEU A 95 0.96 3.21 -16.62
CA LEU A 95 1.45 4.43 -17.28
C LEU A 95 2.00 5.46 -16.27
N ASN A 96 1.44 5.50 -15.06
CA ASN A 96 1.92 6.34 -13.98
C ASN A 96 1.55 5.77 -12.60
N ARG A 97 2.14 6.36 -11.54
CA ARG A 97 1.89 5.96 -10.16
C ARG A 97 0.42 6.12 -9.73
N CYS A 98 -0.28 7.13 -10.25
CA CYS A 98 -1.68 7.35 -9.90
C CYS A 98 -2.56 6.17 -10.35
N LEU A 99 -2.36 5.67 -11.58
CA LEU A 99 -3.10 4.53 -12.12
C LEU A 99 -2.81 3.24 -11.35
N LEU A 100 -1.56 3.05 -10.91
CA LEU A 100 -1.21 1.95 -10.00
C LEU A 100 -1.96 2.06 -8.67
N ASP A 101 -1.93 3.24 -8.04
CA ASP A 101 -2.62 3.45 -6.76
C ASP A 101 -4.14 3.27 -6.92
N LEU A 102 -4.73 3.73 -8.03
CA LEU A 102 -6.15 3.53 -8.36
C LEU A 102 -6.48 2.03 -8.51
N TYR A 103 -5.67 1.30 -9.28
CA TYR A 103 -5.85 -0.14 -9.47
C TYR A 103 -5.77 -0.91 -8.14
N SER A 104 -4.77 -0.59 -7.31
CA SER A 104 -4.56 -1.22 -6.00
C SER A 104 -5.65 -0.87 -4.98
N CYS A 105 -6.38 0.20 -5.21
CA CYS A 105 -7.52 0.61 -4.38
C CYS A 105 -8.79 -0.19 -4.72
N GLN A 106 -8.93 -0.55 -6.00
CA GLN A 106 -10.12 -1.19 -6.55
C GLN A 106 -10.06 -2.73 -6.56
N ASN A 107 -8.87 -3.32 -6.46
CA ASN A 107 -8.62 -4.77 -6.52
C ASN A 107 -7.89 -5.23 -5.26
#